data_AF-X0X0W8-F1
#
_entry.id   AF-X0X0W8-F1
#
_cell.length_a   1.000
_cell.length_b   1.000
_cell.length_c   1.000
_cell.angle_alpha   90.00
_cell.angle_beta   90.00
_cell.angle_gamma   90.00
#
_symmetry.space_group_name_H-M   'P 1'
#
loop_
_entity.id
_entity.type
_entity.pdbx_description
1 polymer ?
#
loop_
_entity_poly.entity_id
_entity_poly.type
_entity_poly.pdbx_seq_one_letter_code
_entity_poly.pdbx_strand_id
1 'polypeptide(L)'
;ILALFFGIVTVVAFLSGAENSPPAAVALYLTFINFAVGVFNMLPGYPLDGGRVLRAGLWARGRNLLTATRRASMVGTFIAFGLIALGVVSILLGNFIGGAWFIVIGWFLRNVSEASYQQLLFRSTLEGTKVADLVNRSFHAAPPDVSLSALVNEHMLAAGQRCVPIVVAAELLGLVTMRDLKRVPREEWESTSAFRAMTPREKLHGVDAHDDIAAALEIMARENVNQLPVMEFGGFVGFVTRADVLRL
;
A
#
# COMPACT_ATOMS: atom_id res chain seq x y z
N ILE A 1 16.30 7.22 -20.92
CA ILE A 1 17.60 7.65 -20.35
C ILE A 1 18.67 6.59 -20.56
N LEU A 2 18.50 5.36 -20.04
CA LEU A 2 19.50 4.29 -20.22
C LEU A 2 19.79 3.94 -21.68
N ALA A 3 18.77 3.81 -22.54
CA ALA A 3 18.98 3.58 -23.98
C ALA A 3 19.84 4.67 -24.63
N LEU A 4 19.62 5.94 -24.26
CA LEU A 4 20.39 7.09 -24.78
C LEU A 4 21.82 7.08 -24.23
N PHE A 5 21.99 6.81 -22.93
CA PHE A 5 23.30 6.73 -22.30
C PHE A 5 24.18 5.64 -22.94
N PHE A 6 23.68 4.41 -23.03
CA PHE A 6 24.42 3.32 -23.67
C PHE A 6 24.60 3.56 -25.17
N GLY A 7 23.64 4.20 -25.84
CA GLY A 7 23.79 4.59 -27.24
C GLY A 7 24.93 5.58 -27.46
N ILE A 8 25.07 6.58 -26.58
CA ILE A 8 26.20 7.52 -26.60
C ILE A 8 27.51 6.78 -26.34
N VAL A 9 27.56 5.85 -25.37
CA VAL A 9 28.76 5.03 -25.10
C VAL A 9 29.15 4.19 -26.33
N THR A 10 28.18 3.59 -27.03
CA THR A 10 28.41 2.84 -28.26
C THR A 10 28.95 3.74 -29.38
N VAL A 11 28.37 4.94 -29.56
CA VAL A 11 28.85 5.91 -30.56
C VAL A 11 30.27 6.38 -30.25
N VAL A 12 30.58 6.67 -28.98
CA VAL A 12 31.92 7.07 -28.56
C VAL A 12 32.94 5.95 -28.78
N ALA A 13 32.57 4.70 -28.48
CA ALA A 13 33.43 3.54 -28.72
C ALA A 13 33.70 3.30 -30.21
N PHE A 14 32.72 3.57 -31.07
CA PHE A 14 32.89 3.53 -32.52
C PHE A 14 33.83 4.64 -33.01
N LEU A 15 33.62 5.88 -32.55
CA LEU A 15 34.47 7.01 -32.92
C LEU A 15 35.92 6.90 -32.42
N SER A 16 36.16 6.17 -31.33
CA SER A 16 37.50 5.91 -30.79
C SER A 16 38.19 4.67 -31.37
N GLY A 17 37.56 3.96 -32.32
CA GLY A 17 38.08 2.73 -32.92
C GLY A 17 38.08 1.52 -31.97
N ALA A 18 37.36 1.62 -30.84
CA ALA A 18 37.20 0.57 -29.85
C ALA A 18 35.91 -0.26 -30.07
N GLU A 19 35.34 -0.24 -31.27
CA GLU A 19 34.10 -0.92 -31.64
C GLU A 19 34.11 -2.44 -31.37
N ASN A 20 35.28 -3.07 -31.52
CA ASN A 20 35.46 -4.51 -31.29
C ASN A 20 35.79 -4.85 -29.83
N SER A 21 35.82 -3.86 -28.95
CA SER A 21 36.07 -4.09 -27.54
C SER A 21 34.85 -4.76 -26.87
N PRO A 22 35.06 -5.71 -25.93
CA PRO A 22 33.96 -6.33 -25.19
C PRO A 22 32.99 -5.33 -24.54
N PRO A 23 33.45 -4.19 -23.95
CA PRO A 23 32.55 -3.17 -23.41
C PRO A 23 31.65 -2.51 -24.47
N ALA A 24 32.15 -2.29 -25.69
CA ALA A 24 31.36 -1.69 -26.77
C ALA A 24 30.23 -2.62 -27.23
N ALA A 25 30.51 -3.93 -27.32
CA ALA A 25 29.50 -4.95 -27.63
C ALA A 25 28.40 -4.99 -26.55
N VAL A 26 28.79 -4.99 -25.26
CA VAL A 26 27.82 -4.94 -24.15
C VAL A 26 26.98 -3.67 -24.19
N ALA A 27 27.58 -2.51 -24.44
CA ALA A 27 26.86 -1.24 -24.56
C ALA A 27 25.85 -1.27 -25.72
N LEU A 28 26.19 -1.88 -26.85
CA LEU A 28 25.27 -2.03 -27.99
C LEU A 28 24.07 -2.93 -27.63
N TYR A 29 24.33 -4.07 -27.00
CA TYR A 29 23.26 -4.94 -26.49
C TYR A 29 22.35 -4.22 -25.49
N LEU A 30 22.93 -3.48 -24.55
CA LEU A 30 22.17 -2.72 -23.56
C LEU A 30 21.35 -1.60 -24.21
N THR A 31 21.88 -0.95 -25.25
CA THR A 31 21.14 0.05 -26.03
C THR A 31 19.89 -0.58 -26.65
N PHE A 32 20.04 -1.71 -27.33
CA PHE A 32 18.93 -2.41 -27.97
C PHE A 32 17.88 -2.88 -26.95
N ILE A 33 18.30 -3.52 -25.85
CA ILE A 33 17.38 -3.99 -24.81
C ILE A 33 16.62 -2.82 -24.18
N ASN A 34 17.31 -1.75 -23.79
CA ASN A 34 16.66 -0.59 -23.18
C ASN A 34 15.73 0.14 -24.17
N PHE A 35 16.08 0.17 -25.46
CA PHE A 35 15.21 0.71 -26.48
C PHE A 35 13.95 -0.15 -26.65
N ALA A 36 14.09 -1.48 -26.73
CA ALA A 36 12.97 -2.41 -26.79
C ALA A 36 12.04 -2.30 -25.56
N VAL A 37 12.62 -2.20 -24.36
CA VAL A 37 11.85 -1.95 -23.11
C VAL A 37 11.16 -0.58 -23.16
N GLY A 38 11.83 0.45 -23.70
CA GLY A 38 11.24 1.77 -23.88
C GLY A 38 10.01 1.72 -24.81
N VAL A 39 10.14 1.08 -25.97
CA VAL A 39 9.04 0.87 -26.92
C VAL A 39 7.90 0.09 -26.26
N PHE A 40 8.23 -0.98 -25.53
CA PHE A 40 7.25 -1.75 -24.78
C PHE A 40 6.50 -0.89 -23.75
N ASN A 41 7.21 -0.06 -22.98
CA ASN A 41 6.60 0.84 -22.00
C ASN A 41 5.72 1.94 -22.63
N MET A 42 5.92 2.26 -23.92
CA MET A 42 5.08 3.20 -24.66
C MET A 42 3.79 2.58 -25.21
N LEU A 43 3.61 1.26 -25.12
CA LEU A 43 2.38 0.61 -25.55
C LEU A 43 1.16 1.13 -24.74
N PRO A 44 -0.02 1.26 -25.37
CA PRO A 44 -1.19 1.92 -24.78
C PRO A 44 -1.95 1.03 -23.78
N GLY A 45 -1.26 0.26 -22.94
CA GLY A 45 -1.86 -0.66 -21.96
C GLY A 45 -1.45 -0.32 -20.53
N TYR A 46 -2.41 -0.13 -19.62
CA TYR A 46 -2.09 0.06 -18.19
C TYR A 46 -1.56 -1.26 -17.62
N PRO A 47 -0.49 -1.31 -16.80
CA PRO A 47 0.17 -0.23 -16.05
C PRO A 47 1.38 0.44 -16.73
N LEU A 48 1.63 0.15 -18.00
CA LEU A 48 2.76 0.73 -18.74
C LEU A 48 2.61 2.25 -18.83
N ASP A 49 3.72 2.95 -19.08
CA ASP A 49 3.72 4.41 -19.13
C ASP A 49 2.79 4.94 -20.25
N GLY A 50 2.78 4.29 -21.42
CA GLY A 50 1.82 4.57 -22.50
C GLY A 50 0.36 4.32 -22.08
N GLY A 51 0.12 3.33 -21.23
CA GLY A 51 -1.19 3.09 -20.61
C GLY A 51 -1.64 4.21 -19.66
N ARG A 52 -0.69 4.82 -18.93
CA ARG A 52 -0.98 6.00 -18.08
C ARG A 52 -1.34 7.22 -18.92
N VAL A 53 -0.68 7.41 -20.07
CA VAL A 53 -1.02 8.45 -21.05
C VAL A 53 -2.40 8.21 -21.65
N LEU A 54 -2.70 6.97 -22.07
CA LEU A 54 -4.04 6.60 -22.54
C LEU A 54 -5.11 6.89 -21.48
N ARG A 55 -4.85 6.48 -20.22
CA ARG A 55 -5.74 6.76 -19.09
C ARG A 55 -5.98 8.26 -18.91
N ALA A 56 -4.92 9.09 -18.98
CA ALA A 56 -5.04 10.53 -18.86
C ALA A 56 -5.92 11.13 -19.98
N GLY A 57 -5.74 10.69 -21.23
CA GLY A 57 -6.57 11.12 -22.35
C GLY A 57 -8.04 10.68 -22.22
N LEU A 58 -8.28 9.43 -21.79
CA LEU A 58 -9.63 8.93 -21.52
C LEU A 58 -10.31 9.67 -20.38
N TRP A 59 -9.55 10.04 -19.33
CA TRP A 59 -10.05 10.85 -18.23
C TRP A 59 -10.36 12.28 -18.67
N ALA A 60 -9.49 12.92 -19.45
CA ALA A 60 -9.72 14.27 -19.97
C ALA A 60 -11.03 14.34 -20.78
N ARG A 61 -11.39 13.27 -21.50
CA ARG A 61 -12.64 13.19 -22.27
C ARG A 61 -13.87 12.82 -21.44
N GLY A 62 -13.73 11.92 -20.47
CA GLY A 62 -14.86 11.34 -19.74
C GLY A 62 -15.10 11.87 -18.31
N ARG A 63 -14.12 12.59 -17.73
CA ARG A 63 -14.07 13.08 -16.33
C ARG A 63 -14.29 12.00 -15.24
N ASN A 64 -14.23 10.72 -15.58
CA ASN A 64 -14.39 9.59 -14.66
C ASN A 64 -13.11 8.73 -14.66
N LEU A 65 -12.33 8.82 -13.58
CA LEU A 65 -11.05 8.10 -13.44
C LEU A 65 -11.23 6.58 -13.40
N LEU A 66 -12.32 6.10 -12.80
CA LEU A 66 -12.62 4.67 -12.71
C LEU A 66 -12.81 4.05 -14.10
N THR A 67 -13.62 4.71 -14.92
CA THR A 67 -13.92 4.28 -16.29
C THR A 67 -12.69 4.40 -17.20
N ALA A 68 -11.91 5.47 -17.04
CA ALA A 68 -10.67 5.67 -17.79
C ALA A 68 -9.64 4.58 -17.45
N THR A 69 -9.47 4.25 -16.17
CA THR A 69 -8.57 3.18 -15.72
C THR A 69 -9.06 1.83 -16.22
N ARG A 70 -10.36 1.53 -16.09
CA ARG A 70 -10.94 0.27 -16.59
C ARG A 70 -10.66 0.07 -18.08
N ARG A 71 -10.88 1.10 -18.90
CA ARG A 71 -10.61 1.05 -20.35
C ARG A 71 -9.12 0.89 -20.65
N ALA A 72 -8.25 1.63 -19.98
CA ALA A 72 -6.80 1.51 -20.17
C ALA A 72 -6.26 0.13 -19.73
N SER A 73 -6.79 -0.45 -18.66
CA SER A 73 -6.48 -1.81 -18.22
C SER A 73 -6.95 -2.86 -19.22
N MET A 74 -8.15 -2.72 -19.80
CA MET A 74 -8.63 -3.64 -20.84
C MET A 74 -7.69 -3.67 -22.05
N VAL A 75 -7.21 -2.50 -22.51
CA VAL A 75 -6.23 -2.44 -23.60
C VAL A 75 -4.93 -3.17 -23.23
N GLY A 76 -4.44 -3.00 -21.99
CA GLY A 76 -3.30 -3.76 -21.48
C GLY A 76 -3.52 -5.26 -21.47
N THR A 77 -4.71 -5.72 -21.09
CA THR A 77 -5.11 -7.14 -21.14
C THR A 77 -5.14 -7.67 -22.58
N PHE A 78 -5.65 -6.91 -23.55
CA PHE A 78 -5.63 -7.31 -24.95
C PHE A 78 -4.19 -7.44 -25.49
N ILE A 79 -3.31 -6.49 -25.15
CA ILE A 79 -1.89 -6.55 -25.51
C ILE A 79 -1.22 -7.78 -24.88
N ALA A 80 -1.52 -8.07 -23.62
CA ALA A 80 -1.02 -9.25 -22.91
C ALA A 80 -1.40 -10.56 -23.62
N PHE A 81 -2.68 -10.71 -24.01
CA PHE A 81 -3.11 -11.88 -24.78
C PHE A 81 -2.46 -11.95 -26.16
N GLY A 82 -2.26 -10.81 -26.84
CA GLY A 82 -1.51 -10.75 -28.09
C GLY A 82 -0.07 -11.25 -27.94
N LEU A 83 0.63 -10.87 -26.87
CA LEU A 83 1.98 -11.36 -26.57
C LEU A 83 2.01 -12.86 -26.28
N ILE A 84 1.05 -13.38 -25.53
CA ILE A 84 0.94 -14.82 -25.27
C ILE A 84 0.71 -15.57 -26.58
N ALA A 85 -0.21 -15.10 -27.44
CA ALA A 85 -0.47 -15.71 -28.74
C ALA A 85 0.75 -15.69 -29.65
N LEU A 86 1.46 -14.55 -29.73
CA LEU A 86 2.73 -14.44 -30.46
C LEU A 86 3.79 -15.40 -29.89
N GLY A 87 3.84 -15.55 -28.57
CA GLY A 87 4.74 -16.50 -27.92
C GLY A 87 4.44 -17.95 -28.30
N VAL A 88 3.18 -18.36 -28.31
CA VAL A 88 2.74 -19.69 -28.76
C VAL A 88 3.12 -19.91 -30.23
N VAL A 89 2.81 -18.96 -31.11
CA VAL A 89 3.20 -19.05 -32.54
C VAL A 89 4.72 -19.14 -32.70
N SER A 90 5.49 -18.36 -31.94
CA SER A 90 6.95 -18.41 -31.95
C SER A 90 7.51 -19.77 -31.54
N ILE A 91 6.89 -20.43 -30.55
CA ILE A 91 7.25 -21.80 -30.16
C ILE A 91 6.97 -22.78 -31.30
N LEU A 92 5.80 -22.68 -31.95
CA LEU A 92 5.41 -23.54 -33.08
C LEU A 92 6.34 -23.37 -34.29
N LEU A 93 6.92 -22.18 -34.48
CA LEU A 93 7.91 -21.88 -35.52
C LEU A 93 9.35 -22.28 -35.13
N GLY A 94 9.56 -22.93 -33.97
CA GLY A 94 10.85 -23.45 -33.52
C GLY A 94 11.67 -22.50 -32.62
N ASN A 95 11.18 -21.29 -32.33
CA ASN A 95 11.81 -20.36 -31.39
C ASN A 95 11.21 -20.52 -29.98
N PHE A 96 11.64 -21.59 -29.30
CA PHE A 96 11.17 -21.94 -27.96
C PHE A 96 11.48 -20.89 -26.91
N ILE A 97 12.73 -20.41 -26.86
CA ILE A 97 13.18 -19.48 -25.81
C ILE A 97 12.48 -18.12 -25.96
N GLY A 98 12.46 -17.57 -27.18
CA GLY A 98 11.78 -16.30 -27.44
C GLY A 98 10.27 -16.39 -27.23
N GLY A 99 9.67 -17.50 -27.65
CA GLY A 99 8.23 -17.72 -27.46
C GLY A 99 7.84 -17.87 -25.98
N ALA A 100 8.61 -18.60 -25.20
CA ALA A 100 8.42 -18.70 -23.75
C ALA A 100 8.57 -17.32 -23.08
N TRP A 101 9.53 -16.51 -23.51
CA TRP A 101 9.72 -15.15 -22.99
C TRP A 101 8.51 -14.25 -23.26
N PHE A 102 7.94 -14.29 -24.47
CA PHE A 102 6.71 -13.55 -24.78
C PHE A 102 5.52 -13.98 -23.94
N ILE A 103 5.38 -15.29 -23.68
CA ILE A 103 4.33 -15.82 -22.80
C ILE A 103 4.50 -15.30 -21.37
N VAL A 104 5.72 -15.33 -20.83
CA VAL A 104 6.02 -14.81 -19.47
C VAL A 104 5.71 -13.32 -19.37
N ILE A 105 6.14 -12.51 -20.35
CA ILE A 105 5.84 -11.07 -20.38
C ILE A 105 4.33 -10.83 -20.45
N GLY A 106 3.62 -11.53 -21.33
CA GLY A 106 2.17 -11.39 -21.47
C GLY A 106 1.43 -11.81 -20.20
N TRP A 107 1.82 -12.93 -19.59
CA TRP A 107 1.27 -13.38 -18.30
C TRP A 107 1.50 -12.35 -17.19
N PHE A 108 2.72 -11.82 -17.09
CA PHE A 108 3.05 -10.77 -16.13
C PHE A 108 2.19 -9.53 -16.36
N LEU A 109 2.13 -9.02 -17.60
CA LEU A 109 1.34 -7.84 -17.95
C LEU A 109 -0.15 -8.01 -17.59
N ARG A 110 -0.72 -9.20 -17.84
CA ARG A 110 -2.09 -9.54 -17.45
C ARG A 110 -2.30 -9.43 -15.94
N ASN A 111 -1.41 -10.01 -15.13
CA ASN A 111 -1.53 -9.99 -13.66
C ASN A 111 -1.44 -8.57 -13.09
N VAL A 112 -0.50 -7.74 -13.57
CA VAL A 112 -0.36 -6.36 -13.03
C VAL A 112 -1.52 -5.44 -13.46
N SER A 113 -2.07 -5.67 -14.65
CA SER A 113 -3.26 -4.94 -15.15
C SER A 113 -4.47 -5.12 -14.25
N GLU A 114 -4.69 -6.34 -13.76
CA GLU A 114 -5.82 -6.72 -12.90
C GLU A 114 -5.66 -6.21 -11.47
N ALA A 115 -4.47 -6.38 -10.88
CA ALA A 115 -4.17 -5.90 -9.52
C ALA A 115 -4.39 -4.39 -9.36
N SER A 116 -4.02 -3.62 -10.39
CA SER A 116 -4.15 -2.16 -10.36
C SER A 116 -5.59 -1.67 -10.38
N TYR A 117 -6.49 -2.38 -11.08
CA TYR A 117 -7.91 -2.04 -11.12
C TYR A 117 -8.59 -2.33 -9.77
N GLN A 118 -8.24 -3.46 -9.15
CA GLN A 118 -8.75 -3.81 -7.81
C GLN A 118 -8.30 -2.80 -6.75
N GLN A 119 -7.06 -2.33 -6.82
CA GLN A 119 -6.55 -1.29 -5.92
C GLN A 119 -7.31 0.04 -6.08
N LEU A 120 -7.67 0.41 -7.31
CA LEU A 120 -8.44 1.63 -7.58
C LEU A 120 -9.90 1.48 -7.09
N LEU A 121 -10.52 0.32 -7.30
CA LEU A 121 -11.85 0.03 -6.78
C LEU A 121 -11.88 0.11 -5.26
N PHE A 122 -10.93 -0.55 -4.59
CA PHE A 122 -10.82 -0.53 -3.13
C PHE A 122 -10.62 0.90 -2.59
N ARG A 123 -9.81 1.73 -3.27
CA ARG A 123 -9.70 3.15 -2.91
C ARG A 123 -11.01 3.90 -3.13
N SER A 124 -11.69 3.68 -4.25
CA SER A 124 -12.95 4.38 -4.56
C SER A 124 -14.11 4.00 -3.63
N THR A 125 -14.14 2.78 -3.09
CA THR A 125 -15.14 2.36 -2.08
C THR A 125 -14.90 3.00 -0.71
N LEU A 126 -13.64 3.36 -0.43
CA LEU A 126 -13.26 4.07 0.80
C LEU A 126 -13.33 5.59 0.63
N GLU A 127 -13.39 6.07 -0.61
CA GLU A 127 -13.44 7.50 -0.95
C GLU A 127 -14.79 8.07 -0.53
N GLY A 128 -14.76 9.07 0.37
CA GLY A 128 -15.96 9.67 0.95
C GLY A 128 -16.44 9.04 2.26
N THR A 129 -15.92 7.88 2.66
CA THR A 129 -16.19 7.29 3.99
C THR A 129 -15.29 7.92 5.03
N LYS A 130 -15.89 8.51 6.07
CA LYS A 130 -15.17 9.18 7.15
C LYS A 130 -14.84 8.20 8.26
N VAL A 131 -13.78 8.50 9.02
CA VAL A 131 -13.45 7.74 10.22
C VAL A 131 -14.64 7.74 11.20
N ALA A 132 -15.39 8.84 11.27
CA ALA A 132 -16.61 8.97 12.07
C ALA A 132 -17.68 7.89 11.77
N ASP A 133 -17.74 7.37 10.53
CA ASP A 133 -18.76 6.39 10.13
C ASP A 133 -18.45 4.98 10.66
N LEU A 134 -17.19 4.70 10.98
CA LEU A 134 -16.70 3.39 11.42
C LEU A 134 -16.13 3.39 12.85
N VAL A 135 -16.12 4.55 13.51
CA VAL A 135 -15.54 4.66 14.87
C VAL A 135 -16.32 3.80 15.85
N ASN A 136 -15.62 2.91 16.53
CA ASN A 136 -16.16 2.14 17.63
C ASN A 136 -16.08 2.98 18.91
N ARG A 137 -17.25 3.47 19.35
CA ARG A 137 -17.42 4.27 20.58
C ARG A 137 -17.66 3.40 21.83
N SER A 138 -17.79 2.08 21.67
CA SER A 138 -18.00 1.13 22.75
C SER A 138 -16.68 0.73 23.39
N PHE A 139 -16.04 1.66 24.10
CA PHE A 139 -14.83 1.42 24.87
C PHE A 139 -15.07 1.63 26.37
N HIS A 140 -14.30 0.95 27.21
CA HIS A 140 -14.31 1.16 28.65
C HIS A 140 -12.99 1.83 28.98
N ALA A 141 -13.04 3.15 29.17
CA ALA A 141 -11.86 3.88 29.61
C ALA A 141 -11.60 3.64 31.10
N ALA A 142 -10.33 3.71 31.47
CA ALA A 142 -9.91 3.65 32.86
C ALA A 142 -9.27 4.98 33.28
N PRO A 143 -9.41 5.40 34.54
CA PRO A 143 -8.75 6.57 35.06
C PRO A 143 -7.24 6.30 35.27
N PRO A 144 -6.37 7.33 35.29
CA PRO A 144 -4.91 7.17 35.30
C PRO A 144 -4.33 6.57 36.60
N ASP A 145 -5.05 6.72 37.70
CA ASP A 145 -4.67 6.32 39.05
C ASP A 145 -5.00 4.86 39.37
N VAL A 146 -5.79 4.18 38.53
CA VAL A 146 -6.12 2.76 38.72
C VAL A 146 -4.85 1.89 38.72
N SER A 147 -4.80 0.90 39.62
CA SER A 147 -3.71 -0.08 39.64
C SER A 147 -3.78 -0.99 38.42
N LEU A 148 -2.65 -1.60 38.03
CA LEU A 148 -2.63 -2.58 36.95
C LEU A 148 -3.47 -3.82 37.27
N SER A 149 -3.53 -4.23 38.54
CA SER A 149 -4.38 -5.34 38.99
C SER A 149 -5.87 -5.07 38.73
N ALA A 150 -6.37 -3.91 39.15
CA ALA A 150 -7.75 -3.48 38.92
C ALA A 150 -8.02 -3.26 37.43
N LEU A 151 -7.10 -2.63 36.70
CA LEU A 151 -7.21 -2.46 35.25
C LEU A 151 -7.45 -3.79 34.52
N VAL A 152 -6.67 -4.82 34.87
CA VAL A 152 -6.80 -6.13 34.23
C VAL A 152 -8.11 -6.81 34.61
N ASN A 153 -8.47 -6.82 35.88
CA ASN A 153 -9.66 -7.53 36.34
C ASN A 153 -10.96 -6.84 35.91
N GLU A 154 -11.04 -5.52 36.07
CA GLU A 154 -12.26 -4.73 35.91
C GLU A 154 -12.46 -4.25 34.47
N HIS A 155 -11.39 -3.97 33.72
CA HIS A 155 -11.51 -3.44 32.36
C HIS A 155 -11.12 -4.47 31.29
N MET A 156 -10.02 -5.21 31.45
CA MET A 156 -9.57 -6.13 30.39
C MET A 156 -10.34 -7.46 30.39
N LEU A 157 -10.42 -8.13 31.55
CA LEU A 157 -11.07 -9.43 31.67
C LEU A 157 -12.60 -9.31 31.66
N ALA A 158 -13.17 -8.40 32.46
CA ALA A 158 -14.61 -8.24 32.55
C ALA A 158 -15.24 -7.71 31.26
N ALA A 159 -14.62 -6.73 30.58
CA ALA A 159 -15.13 -6.19 29.32
C ALA A 159 -14.54 -6.88 28.06
N GLY A 160 -13.67 -7.88 28.23
CA GLY A 160 -13.04 -8.60 27.12
C GLY A 160 -12.12 -7.73 26.23
N GLN A 161 -11.63 -6.60 26.75
CA GLN A 161 -10.83 -5.64 26.00
C GLN A 161 -9.34 -5.99 26.02
N ARG A 162 -8.71 -6.02 24.85
CA ARG A 162 -7.25 -6.27 24.72
C ARG A 162 -6.40 -5.02 24.93
N CYS A 163 -7.02 -3.86 24.90
CA CYS A 163 -6.40 -2.55 25.05
C CYS A 163 -7.38 -1.63 25.78
N VAL A 164 -6.88 -0.87 26.74
CA VAL A 164 -7.68 0.04 27.57
C VAL A 164 -7.16 1.47 27.39
N PRO A 165 -7.99 2.42 26.94
CA PRO A 165 -7.64 3.83 26.92
C PRO A 165 -7.62 4.40 28.34
N ILE A 166 -6.56 5.15 28.65
CA ILE A 166 -6.43 5.91 29.88
C ILE A 166 -6.85 7.34 29.58
N VAL A 167 -7.96 7.78 30.18
CA VAL A 167 -8.64 9.04 29.85
C VAL A 167 -8.92 9.83 31.11
N VAL A 168 -8.72 11.16 31.04
CA VAL A 168 -9.15 12.11 32.07
C VAL A 168 -9.97 13.19 31.41
N ALA A 169 -11.20 13.43 31.87
CA ALA A 169 -12.06 14.50 31.35
C ALA A 169 -12.16 14.54 29.80
N ALA A 170 -12.31 13.38 29.16
CA ALA A 170 -12.34 13.18 27.70
C ALA A 170 -11.01 13.41 26.94
N GLU A 171 -9.91 13.67 27.65
CA GLU A 171 -8.56 13.72 27.08
C GLU A 171 -7.88 12.36 27.18
N LEU A 172 -7.43 11.82 26.05
CA LEU A 172 -6.64 10.58 26.02
C LEU A 172 -5.21 10.86 26.49
N LEU A 173 -4.82 10.26 27.61
CA LEU A 173 -3.46 10.34 28.14
C LEU A 173 -2.56 9.24 27.56
N GLY A 174 -3.13 8.07 27.24
CA GLY A 174 -2.39 6.96 26.67
C GLY A 174 -3.22 5.68 26.57
N LEU A 175 -2.53 4.59 26.22
CA LEU A 175 -3.12 3.26 26.08
C LEU A 175 -2.33 2.23 26.87
N VAL A 176 -3.03 1.32 27.55
CA VAL A 176 -2.41 0.13 28.13
C VAL A 176 -2.79 -1.08 27.30
N THR A 177 -1.79 -1.84 26.87
CA THR A 177 -1.97 -3.12 26.16
C THR A 177 -1.45 -4.29 26.98
N MET A 178 -1.82 -5.51 26.59
CA MET A 178 -1.22 -6.73 27.15
C MET A 178 0.31 -6.78 27.04
N ARG A 179 0.90 -6.09 26.06
CA ARG A 179 2.36 -6.00 25.90
C ARG A 179 2.97 -5.10 26.98
N ASP A 180 2.29 -4.02 27.35
CA ASP A 180 2.76 -3.10 28.37
C ASP A 180 2.71 -3.74 29.75
N LEU A 181 1.64 -4.50 30.03
CA LEU A 181 1.51 -5.28 31.28
C LEU A 181 2.65 -6.28 31.48
N LYS A 182 3.11 -6.93 30.41
CA LYS A 182 4.23 -7.89 30.48
C LYS A 182 5.57 -7.25 30.86
N ARG A 183 5.69 -5.93 30.80
CA ARG A 183 6.91 -5.21 31.21
C ARG A 183 6.98 -5.00 32.71
N VAL A 184 5.86 -5.09 33.42
CA VAL A 184 5.78 -4.87 34.87
C VAL A 184 5.67 -6.23 35.56
N PRO A 185 6.57 -6.57 36.50
CA PRO A 185 6.47 -7.78 37.32
C PRO A 185 5.12 -7.86 38.03
N ARG A 186 4.56 -9.07 38.16
CA ARG A 186 3.19 -9.24 38.65
C ARG A 186 3.02 -8.82 40.11
N GLU A 187 4.10 -8.87 40.88
CA GLU A 187 4.18 -8.44 42.27
C GLU A 187 3.98 -6.92 42.43
N GLU A 188 4.29 -6.14 41.38
CA GLU A 188 4.21 -4.68 41.37
C GLU A 188 2.87 -4.16 40.81
N TRP A 189 1.95 -5.05 40.40
CA TRP A 189 0.70 -4.64 39.75
C TRP A 189 -0.26 -3.91 40.67
N GLU A 190 -0.21 -4.18 41.97
CA GLU A 190 -1.04 -3.48 42.96
C GLU A 190 -0.54 -2.06 43.23
N SER A 191 0.77 -1.83 43.14
CA SER A 191 1.41 -0.54 43.46
C SER A 191 1.68 0.34 42.23
N THR A 192 1.65 -0.24 41.04
CA THR A 192 1.89 0.47 39.77
C THR A 192 0.57 0.96 39.19
N SER A 193 0.47 2.27 38.94
CA SER A 193 -0.69 2.85 38.28
C SER A 193 -0.66 2.68 36.76
N ALA A 194 -1.83 2.64 36.14
CA ALA A 194 -1.99 2.57 34.69
C ALA A 194 -1.27 3.71 33.98
N PHE A 195 -1.25 4.92 34.54
CA PHE A 195 -0.51 6.07 33.99
C PHE A 195 0.99 5.83 33.86
N ARG A 196 1.62 5.09 34.80
CA ARG A 196 3.06 4.79 34.70
C ARG A 196 3.37 3.72 33.65
N ALA A 197 2.45 2.78 33.45
CA ALA A 197 2.65 1.64 32.56
C ALA A 197 2.16 1.89 31.12
N MET A 198 1.32 2.89 30.90
CA MET A 198 0.72 3.17 29.59
C MET A 198 1.77 3.56 28.55
N THR A 199 1.45 3.29 27.28
CA THR A 199 2.06 3.98 26.16
C THR A 199 1.47 5.41 26.10
N PRO A 200 2.27 6.47 26.30
CA PRO A 200 1.79 7.85 26.30
C PRO A 200 1.24 8.27 24.95
N ARG A 201 0.27 9.17 24.94
CA ARG A 201 -0.38 9.68 23.72
C ARG A 201 0.60 10.23 22.68
N GLU A 202 1.73 10.79 23.11
CA GLU A 202 2.75 11.36 22.21
C GLU A 202 3.43 10.30 21.34
N LYS A 203 3.36 9.03 21.76
CA LYS A 203 3.86 7.88 21.01
C LYS A 203 2.75 7.15 20.24
N LEU A 204 1.51 7.60 20.36
CA LEU A 204 0.38 7.01 19.66
C LEU A 204 0.14 7.77 18.35
N HIS A 205 -0.13 7.01 17.29
CA HIS A 205 -0.63 7.58 16.05
C HIS A 205 -2.16 7.61 16.13
N GLY A 206 -2.75 8.80 16.15
CA GLY A 206 -4.20 9.00 16.11
C GLY A 206 -4.66 9.60 14.79
N VAL A 207 -5.97 9.59 14.57
CA VAL A 207 -6.65 10.21 13.42
C VAL A 207 -7.81 11.08 13.89
N ASP A 208 -8.19 12.06 13.11
CA ASP A 208 -9.41 12.84 13.37
C ASP A 208 -10.64 12.11 12.82
N ALA A 209 -11.79 12.28 13.45
CA ALA A 209 -13.07 11.72 12.99
C ALA A 209 -13.45 12.19 11.57
N HIS A 210 -12.97 13.37 11.15
CA HIS A 210 -13.22 13.95 9.84
C HIS A 210 -12.23 13.50 8.75
N ASP A 211 -11.19 12.76 9.13
CA ASP A 211 -10.25 12.18 8.18
C ASP A 211 -10.94 11.09 7.34
N ASP A 212 -10.41 10.87 6.14
CA ASP A 212 -10.86 9.76 5.31
C ASP A 212 -10.32 8.43 5.85
N ILE A 213 -11.15 7.38 5.82
CA ILE A 213 -10.75 6.06 6.31
C ILE A 213 -9.51 5.49 5.60
N ALA A 214 -9.29 5.90 4.35
CA ALA A 214 -8.09 5.55 3.58
C ALA A 214 -6.79 6.05 4.25
N ALA A 215 -6.80 7.26 4.83
CA ALA A 215 -5.66 7.80 5.56
C ALA A 215 -5.39 7.01 6.85
N ALA A 216 -6.46 6.62 7.57
CA ALA A 216 -6.34 5.77 8.75
C ALA A 216 -5.73 4.40 8.41
N LEU A 217 -6.15 3.77 7.31
CA LEU A 217 -5.58 2.50 6.84
C LEU A 217 -4.11 2.64 6.45
N GLU A 218 -3.71 3.76 5.82
CA GLU A 218 -2.32 4.02 5.45
C GLU A 218 -1.44 4.13 6.69
N ILE A 219 -1.89 4.85 7.73
CA ILE A 219 -1.19 4.94 9.02
C ILE A 219 -1.10 3.55 9.66
N MET A 220 -2.20 2.79 9.69
CA MET A 220 -2.20 1.42 10.23
C MET A 220 -1.19 0.52 9.51
N ALA A 221 -1.10 0.61 8.18
CA ALA A 221 -0.17 -0.18 7.38
C ALA A 221 1.29 0.24 7.61
N ARG A 222 1.55 1.54 7.62
CA ARG A 222 2.90 2.11 7.78
C ARG A 222 3.47 1.83 9.16
N GLU A 223 2.69 2.06 10.21
CA GLU A 223 3.12 1.91 11.60
C GLU A 223 2.91 0.49 12.15
N ASN A 224 2.39 -0.41 11.31
CA ASN A 224 2.08 -1.80 11.63
C ASN A 224 1.20 -1.95 12.89
N VAL A 225 0.17 -1.11 12.99
CA VAL A 225 -0.83 -1.13 14.06
C VAL A 225 -2.19 -1.59 13.53
N ASN A 226 -2.97 -2.25 14.38
CA ASN A 226 -4.29 -2.81 14.03
C ASN A 226 -5.47 -1.90 14.40
N GLN A 227 -5.21 -0.86 15.18
CA GLN A 227 -6.20 0.08 15.69
C GLN A 227 -5.57 1.46 15.85
N LEU A 228 -6.37 2.51 15.66
CA LEU A 228 -5.97 3.90 15.88
C LEU A 228 -6.98 4.58 16.81
N PRO A 229 -6.54 5.36 17.81
CA PRO A 229 -7.41 6.26 18.54
C PRO A 229 -7.95 7.34 17.59
N VAL A 230 -9.24 7.62 17.73
CA VAL A 230 -9.96 8.64 16.97
C VAL A 230 -10.21 9.83 17.89
N MET A 231 -9.84 11.01 17.41
CA MET A 231 -10.05 12.28 18.08
C MET A 231 -11.14 13.06 17.33
N GLU A 232 -11.94 13.83 18.04
CA GLU A 232 -12.94 14.73 17.47
C GLU A 232 -12.96 16.02 18.30
N PHE A 233 -12.72 17.17 17.66
CA PHE A 233 -12.60 18.47 18.34
C PHE A 233 -11.59 18.48 19.51
N GLY A 234 -10.51 17.71 19.41
CA GLY A 234 -9.48 17.59 20.44
C GLY A 234 -9.81 16.62 21.58
N GLY A 235 -11.03 16.07 21.63
CA GLY A 235 -11.44 15.03 22.58
C GLY A 235 -11.30 13.63 22.00
N PHE A 236 -11.07 12.63 22.85
CA PHE A 236 -11.02 11.23 22.43
C PHE A 236 -12.42 10.64 22.32
N VAL A 237 -12.77 10.07 21.16
CA VAL A 237 -14.13 9.57 20.88
C VAL A 237 -14.21 8.06 20.67
N GLY A 238 -13.09 7.37 20.49
CA GLY A 238 -13.07 5.91 20.36
C GLY A 238 -11.92 5.39 19.51
N PHE A 239 -12.09 4.20 18.95
CA PHE A 239 -11.08 3.58 18.08
C PHE A 239 -11.66 3.20 16.74
N VAL A 240 -10.81 3.18 15.73
CA VAL A 240 -11.09 2.50 14.47
C VAL A 240 -10.11 1.35 14.31
N THR A 241 -10.60 0.16 13.93
CA THR A 241 -9.76 -1.03 13.74
C THR A 241 -9.77 -1.50 12.29
N ARG A 242 -8.75 -2.26 11.88
CA ARG A 242 -8.76 -2.91 10.55
C ARG A 242 -9.97 -3.82 10.35
N ALA A 243 -10.48 -4.44 11.41
CA ALA A 243 -11.64 -5.31 11.34
C ALA A 243 -12.94 -4.54 11.06
N ASP A 244 -13.06 -3.30 11.54
CA ASP A 244 -14.22 -2.45 11.28
C ASP A 244 -14.29 -2.04 9.81
N VAL A 245 -13.13 -1.77 9.20
CA VAL A 245 -13.04 -1.47 7.76
C VAL A 245 -13.39 -2.68 6.89
N LEU A 246 -12.95 -3.88 7.28
CA LEU A 246 -13.23 -5.12 6.52
C LEU A 246 -14.70 -5.56 6.54
N ARG A 247 -15.55 -4.89 7.34
CA ARG A 247 -16.99 -5.16 7.43
C ARG A 247 -17.85 -4.30 6.50
N LEU A 248 -17.26 -3.33 5.80
CA LEU A 248 -17.89 -2.59 4.69
C LEU A 248 -18.09 -3.52 3.48
#